data_AF-A0A9D3S692-F1
#
_entry.id   AF-A0A9D3S692-F1
#
_cell.length_a   1.000
_cell.length_b   1.000
_cell.length_c   1.000
_cell.angle_alpha   90.00
_cell.angle_beta   90.00
_cell.angle_gamma   90.00
#
_symmetry.space_group_name_H-M   'P 1'
#
loop_
_entity.id
_entity.type
_entity.pdbx_description
1 polymer ?
#
loop_
_entity_poly.entity_id
_entity_poly.type
_entity_poly.pdbx_seq_one_letter_code
_entity_poly.pdbx_strand_id
1 'polypeptide(L)'
;MATPRTPPRPRLRLLTQTRRGRSLTTGPAYAPKPPPPVRNRPNSAGRGQRGAGRGSKRRVQSAGSPSAHATFTLSPEQKHLQLKQQQRRERLCREEEERRREEEAQKRQENELAFRAWMQRKREQLQAERRVLRAQEMEKTNGQREMCDPEEAFKFWLKSKQQQQKQEKRLEELKRLEEERCYYLHSQEESEQAFRLWLKRKHAEKRLETRVARERSRRLVMEARRARRMQDLLCSTNEAKSFCFTDHYGYRY
;
A
#
# COMPACT_ATOMS: atom_id res chain seq x y z
N MET A 1 -26.62 22.81 -49.60
CA MET A 1 -27.00 22.16 -48.32
C MET A 1 -25.96 21.10 -48.00
N ALA A 2 -25.18 21.33 -46.95
CA ALA A 2 -23.99 20.55 -46.61
C ALA A 2 -24.36 19.35 -45.72
N THR A 3 -23.93 18.15 -46.11
CA THR A 3 -24.02 16.93 -45.30
C THR A 3 -22.77 16.79 -44.42
N PRO A 4 -22.90 16.49 -43.12
CA PRO A 4 -21.73 16.26 -42.28
C PRO A 4 -21.17 14.84 -42.47
N ARG A 5 -19.88 14.78 -42.82
CA ARG A 5 -19.04 13.56 -42.86
C ARG A 5 -18.85 13.00 -41.46
N THR A 6 -19.17 11.72 -41.28
CA THR A 6 -18.86 10.92 -40.09
C THR A 6 -17.42 10.41 -40.15
N PRO A 7 -16.63 10.45 -39.05
CA PRO A 7 -15.28 9.86 -39.03
C PRO A 7 -15.30 8.34 -38.82
N PRO A 8 -14.32 7.58 -39.36
CA PRO A 8 -14.26 6.13 -39.19
C PRO A 8 -13.71 5.73 -37.80
N ARG A 9 -14.29 4.69 -37.22
CA ARG A 9 -13.85 4.06 -35.96
C ARG A 9 -12.50 3.33 -36.14
N PRO A 10 -11.62 3.31 -35.13
CA PRO A 10 -10.37 2.55 -35.18
C PRO A 10 -10.64 1.04 -35.04
N ARG A 11 -10.03 0.27 -35.95
CA ARG A 11 -9.98 -1.20 -35.90
C ARG A 11 -9.06 -1.65 -34.76
N LEU A 12 -9.60 -2.36 -33.78
CA LEU A 12 -8.79 -3.09 -32.80
C LEU A 12 -8.19 -4.32 -33.50
N ARG A 13 -6.85 -4.38 -33.53
CA ARG A 13 -6.07 -5.53 -33.97
C ARG A 13 -6.34 -6.71 -33.01
N LEU A 14 -6.98 -7.75 -33.52
CA LEU A 14 -6.98 -9.08 -32.92
C LEU A 14 -5.57 -9.67 -33.07
N LEU A 15 -4.85 -9.80 -31.96
CA LEU A 15 -3.65 -10.64 -31.88
C LEU A 15 -4.11 -12.10 -31.78
N THR A 16 -3.98 -12.82 -32.88
CA THR A 16 -4.01 -14.28 -32.91
C THR A 16 -2.69 -14.82 -32.35
N GLN A 17 -2.75 -15.60 -31.27
CA GLN A 17 -1.66 -16.53 -30.91
C GLN A 17 -2.22 -17.94 -30.70
N THR A 18 -1.99 -18.75 -31.73
CA THR A 18 -1.50 -20.14 -31.68
C THR A 18 -1.94 -21.03 -30.52
N ARG A 19 -2.97 -21.81 -30.84
CA ARG A 19 -3.36 -23.08 -30.23
C ARG A 19 -2.25 -24.13 -30.47
N ARG A 20 -1.59 -24.60 -29.42
CA ARG A 20 -0.95 -25.93 -29.41
C ARG A 20 -1.70 -26.80 -28.41
N GLY A 21 -2.33 -27.86 -28.93
CA GLY A 21 -2.93 -28.89 -28.10
C GLY A 21 -1.86 -29.83 -27.53
N ARG A 22 -2.13 -30.37 -26.34
CA ARG A 22 -1.92 -31.79 -26.03
C ARG A 22 -2.64 -32.19 -24.75
N SER A 23 -3.55 -33.15 -24.95
CA SER A 23 -3.87 -34.33 -24.11
C SER A 23 -4.06 -34.18 -22.59
N LEU A 24 -5.28 -34.54 -22.20
CA LEU A 24 -5.72 -35.10 -20.93
C LEU A 24 -4.71 -36.07 -20.29
N THR A 25 -4.37 -35.83 -19.03
CA THR A 25 -4.05 -36.88 -18.05
C THR A 25 -4.55 -36.42 -16.67
N THR A 26 -5.51 -37.17 -16.15
CA THR A 26 -6.04 -37.09 -14.79
C THR A 26 -4.94 -37.49 -13.80
N GLY A 27 -4.64 -36.62 -12.83
CA GLY A 27 -3.68 -36.87 -11.75
C GLY A 27 -3.87 -35.86 -10.62
N PRO A 28 -3.62 -36.24 -9.35
CA PRO A 28 -4.02 -35.46 -8.19
C PRO A 28 -3.22 -34.15 -8.07
N ALA A 29 -3.89 -33.10 -7.61
CA ALA A 29 -3.36 -31.75 -7.46
C ALA A 29 -2.05 -31.71 -6.67
N TYR A 30 -0.93 -31.53 -7.36
CA TYR A 30 0.37 -31.28 -6.75
C TYR A 30 0.48 -29.77 -6.48
N ALA A 31 0.30 -29.36 -5.23
CA ALA A 31 0.69 -28.02 -4.82
C ALA A 31 2.22 -27.88 -4.96
N PRO A 32 2.74 -26.82 -5.60
CA PRO A 32 4.18 -26.63 -5.71
C PRO A 32 4.78 -26.44 -4.32
N LYS A 33 5.71 -27.32 -3.94
CA LYS A 33 6.48 -27.17 -2.70
C LYS A 33 7.24 -25.85 -2.72
N PRO A 34 7.26 -25.07 -1.62
CA PRO A 34 8.10 -23.89 -1.53
C PRO A 34 9.58 -24.29 -1.66
N PRO A 35 10.44 -23.44 -2.26
CA PRO A 35 11.86 -23.72 -2.38
C PRO A 35 12.47 -23.92 -0.99
N PRO A 36 13.33 -24.93 -0.77
CA PRO A 36 13.96 -25.15 0.51
C PRO A 36 14.86 -23.94 0.87
N PRO A 37 14.96 -23.58 2.16
CA PRO A 37 15.82 -22.48 2.59
C PRO A 37 17.28 -22.78 2.26
N VAL A 38 17.98 -21.76 1.77
CA VAL A 38 19.39 -21.84 1.37
C VAL A 38 20.23 -22.23 2.58
N ARG A 39 20.84 -23.42 2.54
CA ARG A 39 21.82 -23.83 3.56
C ARG A 39 23.09 -23.00 3.38
N ASN A 40 23.30 -22.03 4.27
CA ASN A 40 24.59 -21.35 4.42
C ASN A 40 25.65 -22.39 4.83
N ARG A 41 26.43 -22.87 3.86
CA ARG A 41 27.67 -23.62 4.13
C ARG A 41 28.80 -22.59 4.35
N PRO A 42 29.61 -22.71 5.42
CA PRO A 42 30.82 -21.92 5.55
C PRO A 42 31.79 -22.31 4.42
N ASN A 43 32.22 -21.33 3.64
CA ASN A 43 33.14 -21.52 2.53
C ASN A 43 34.59 -21.62 3.06
N SER A 44 35.06 -22.83 3.33
CA SER A 44 36.45 -23.14 3.66
C SER A 44 37.23 -23.48 2.39
N ALA A 45 37.43 -22.51 1.49
CA ALA A 45 38.33 -22.66 0.35
C ALA A 45 38.91 -21.30 -0.05
N GLY A 46 40.10 -21.01 0.46
CA GLY A 46 40.92 -19.88 0.02
C GLY A 46 41.39 -20.09 -1.42
N ARG A 47 41.17 -19.09 -2.27
CA ARG A 47 41.88 -18.98 -3.55
C ARG A 47 43.24 -18.36 -3.29
N GLY A 48 44.27 -19.20 -3.27
CA GLY A 48 45.65 -18.75 -3.44
C GLY A 48 45.91 -18.42 -4.90
N GLN A 49 46.51 -17.27 -5.16
CA GLN A 49 47.27 -17.04 -6.39
C GLN A 49 48.67 -16.55 -5.99
N ARG A 50 49.65 -17.32 -6.46
CA ARG A 50 51.09 -17.15 -6.22
C ARG A 50 51.65 -15.97 -7.02
N GLY A 51 52.69 -15.33 -6.48
CA GLY A 51 53.71 -14.65 -7.28
C GLY A 51 54.64 -13.72 -6.51
N ALA A 52 55.95 -13.96 -6.64
CA ALA A 52 57.12 -13.18 -6.16
C ALA A 52 57.43 -13.28 -4.65
N GLY A 53 58.62 -13.68 -4.18
CA GLY A 53 59.86 -14.09 -4.84
C GLY A 53 60.99 -14.14 -3.79
N ARG A 54 61.75 -15.24 -3.82
CA ARG A 54 63.17 -15.39 -3.41
C ARG A 54 63.61 -15.05 -1.96
N GLY A 55 63.67 -16.11 -1.14
CA GLY A 55 64.89 -16.63 -0.51
C GLY A 55 65.67 -15.77 0.51
N SER A 56 65.63 -16.17 1.79
CA SER A 56 66.83 -16.22 2.63
C SER A 56 66.62 -17.15 3.84
N LYS A 57 67.72 -17.80 4.25
CA LYS A 57 67.81 -18.89 5.23
C LYS A 57 67.55 -18.40 6.66
N ARG A 58 67.18 -19.35 7.53
CA ARG A 58 67.12 -19.28 9.01
C ARG A 58 67.84 -18.08 9.63
N ARG A 59 67.08 -17.23 10.31
CA ARG A 59 67.53 -16.58 11.55
C ARG A 59 66.33 -16.36 12.47
N VAL A 60 66.36 -17.05 13.61
CA VAL A 60 65.52 -16.74 14.76
C VAL A 60 65.89 -15.32 15.20
N GLN A 61 65.03 -14.36 14.92
CA GLN A 61 65.07 -13.03 15.52
C GLN A 61 63.90 -12.91 16.50
N SER A 62 64.08 -13.57 17.64
CA SER A 62 63.42 -13.20 18.88
C SER A 62 64.03 -11.89 19.38
N ALA A 63 63.50 -10.76 18.92
CA ALA A 63 63.51 -9.43 19.56
C ALA A 63 63.12 -8.38 18.51
N GLY A 64 61.99 -7.69 18.69
CA GLY A 64 61.68 -6.51 17.88
C GLY A 64 60.23 -6.33 17.43
N SER A 65 59.23 -6.79 18.18
CA SER A 65 57.91 -6.16 18.16
C SER A 65 57.22 -6.47 19.48
N PRO A 66 56.96 -5.49 20.37
CA PRO A 66 56.04 -5.73 21.45
C PRO A 66 54.70 -6.12 20.82
N SER A 67 54.20 -7.30 21.18
CA SER A 67 52.83 -7.71 20.91
C SER A 67 51.92 -6.53 21.30
N ALA A 68 51.17 -5.98 20.35
CA ALA A 68 50.22 -4.88 20.57
C ALA A 68 49.03 -5.27 21.49
N HIS A 69 49.15 -6.43 22.15
CA HIS A 69 48.19 -7.04 23.03
C HIS A 69 48.91 -7.44 24.33
N ALA A 70 49.32 -6.44 25.12
CA ALA A 70 49.76 -6.62 26.50
C ALA A 70 49.15 -5.51 27.38
N THR A 71 47.98 -5.85 27.94
CA THR A 71 47.42 -5.52 29.27
C THR A 71 47.87 -4.23 29.99
N PHE A 72 46.85 -3.41 30.34
CA PHE A 72 46.87 -2.29 31.31
C PHE A 72 47.57 -1.02 30.82
N THR A 73 46.94 0.10 30.44
CA THR A 73 45.59 0.64 30.58
C THR A 73 45.38 1.61 29.42
N LEU A 74 44.27 1.51 28.67
CA LEU A 74 43.89 2.59 27.75
C LEU A 74 43.86 3.92 28.53
N SER A 75 44.41 4.99 27.93
CA SER A 75 44.31 6.33 28.50
C SER A 75 42.85 6.67 28.80
N PRO A 76 42.52 7.40 29.89
CA PRO A 76 41.16 7.85 30.16
C PRO A 76 40.46 8.47 28.94
N GLU A 77 41.22 9.20 28.12
CA GLU A 77 40.74 9.81 26.88
C GLU A 77 40.41 8.77 25.79
N GLN A 78 41.25 7.75 25.61
CA GLN A 78 41.02 6.65 24.66
C GLN A 78 39.81 5.80 25.06
N LYS A 79 39.64 5.52 26.36
CA LYS A 79 38.45 4.82 26.90
C LYS A 79 37.19 5.63 26.63
N HIS A 80 37.24 6.94 26.85
CA HIS A 80 36.11 7.83 26.60
C HIS A 80 35.73 7.85 25.10
N LEU A 81 36.72 7.93 24.21
CA LEU A 81 36.49 7.89 22.77
C LEU A 81 35.87 6.55 22.33
N GLN A 82 36.36 5.43 22.85
CA GLN A 82 35.81 4.11 22.55
C GLN A 82 34.37 3.97 23.04
N LEU A 83 34.09 4.43 24.26
CA LEU A 83 32.74 4.43 24.82
C LEU A 83 31.79 5.28 23.95
N LYS A 84 32.22 6.46 23.51
CA LYS A 84 31.44 7.33 22.62
C LYS A 84 31.14 6.66 21.27
N GLN A 85 32.09 5.91 20.71
CA GLN A 85 31.88 5.13 19.48
C GLN A 85 30.92 3.96 19.70
N GLN A 86 31.05 3.22 20.81
CA GLN A 86 30.14 2.13 21.16
C GLN A 86 28.71 2.65 21.37
N GLN A 87 28.55 3.74 22.12
CA GLN A 87 27.24 4.39 22.29
C GLN A 87 26.61 4.83 20.96
N ARG A 88 27.40 5.36 20.03
CA ARG A 88 26.90 5.72 18.70
C ARG A 88 26.44 4.49 17.91
N ARG A 89 27.19 3.38 17.98
CA ARG A 89 26.82 2.11 17.32
C ARG A 89 25.58 1.50 17.95
N GLU A 90 25.47 1.49 19.27
CA GLU A 90 24.30 1.00 19.99
C GLU A 90 23.05 1.82 19.66
N ARG A 91 23.16 3.15 19.56
CA ARG A 91 22.05 4.01 19.15
C ARG A 91 21.55 3.67 17.75
N LEU A 92 22.46 3.53 16.79
CA LEU A 92 22.10 3.16 15.41
C LEU A 92 21.48 1.75 15.35
N CYS A 93 22.04 0.80 16.09
CA CYS A 93 21.51 -0.56 16.14
C CYS A 93 20.09 -0.61 16.74
N ARG A 94 19.81 0.19 17.77
CA ARG A 94 18.47 0.30 18.37
C ARG A 94 17.48 0.93 17.39
N GLU A 95 17.87 2.01 16.72
CA GLU A 95 17.03 2.69 15.72
C GLU A 95 16.72 1.78 14.51
N GLU A 96 17.69 1.03 14.02
CA GLU A 96 17.47 0.05 12.94
C GLU A 96 16.57 -1.11 13.38
N GLU A 97 16.70 -1.58 14.62
CA GLU A 97 15.84 -2.62 15.17
C GLU A 97 14.40 -2.13 15.34
N GLU A 98 14.20 -0.89 15.82
CA GLU A 98 12.89 -0.26 15.91
C GLU A 98 12.25 -0.09 14.53
N ARG A 99 12.99 0.44 13.55
CA ARG A 99 12.50 0.56 12.17
C ARG A 99 12.10 -0.80 11.59
N ARG A 100 12.93 -1.83 11.81
CA ARG A 100 12.62 -3.19 11.35
C ARG A 100 11.35 -3.74 12.02
N ARG A 101 11.14 -3.51 13.32
CA ARG A 101 9.93 -3.93 14.02
C ARG A 101 8.68 -3.22 13.47
N GLU A 102 8.78 -1.93 13.17
CA GLU A 102 7.69 -1.16 12.56
C GLU A 102 7.36 -1.66 11.15
N GLU A 103 8.36 -1.87 10.30
CA GLU A 103 8.18 -2.44 8.96
C GLU A 103 7.54 -3.84 9.02
N GLU A 104 7.99 -4.70 9.93
CA GLU A 104 7.39 -6.03 10.13
C GLU A 104 5.96 -5.94 10.64
N ALA A 105 5.64 -4.98 11.52
CA ALA A 105 4.28 -4.75 12.00
C ALA A 105 3.34 -4.27 10.88
N GLN A 106 3.79 -3.31 10.06
CA GLN A 106 3.03 -2.84 8.89
C GLN A 106 2.78 -3.98 7.90
N LYS A 107 3.82 -4.76 7.59
CA LYS A 107 3.68 -5.92 6.70
C LYS A 107 2.71 -6.97 7.22
N ARG A 108 2.66 -7.20 8.54
CA ARG A 108 1.65 -8.08 9.17
C ARG A 108 0.25 -7.52 9.01
N GLN A 109 0.05 -6.21 9.18
CA GLN A 109 -1.25 -5.57 8.97
C GLN A 109 -1.71 -5.67 7.51
N GLU A 110 -0.82 -5.37 6.56
CA GLU A 110 -1.10 -5.50 5.13
C GLU A 110 -1.43 -6.95 4.75
N ASN A 111 -0.70 -7.92 5.29
CA ASN A 111 -0.96 -9.34 5.03
C ASN A 111 -2.33 -9.76 5.57
N GLU A 112 -2.68 -9.32 6.78
CA GLU A 112 -4.00 -9.57 7.39
C GLU A 112 -5.13 -8.96 6.54
N LEU A 113 -4.96 -7.73 6.07
CA LEU A 113 -5.94 -7.08 5.18
C LEU A 113 -6.05 -7.81 3.84
N ALA A 114 -4.92 -8.21 3.25
CA ALA A 114 -4.90 -8.99 2.02
C ALA A 114 -5.59 -10.35 2.19
N PHE A 115 -5.38 -11.02 3.32
CA PHE A 115 -6.03 -12.29 3.64
C PHE A 115 -7.55 -12.10 3.79
N ARG A 116 -8.00 -11.07 4.51
CA ARG A 116 -9.43 -10.74 4.63
C ARG A 116 -10.07 -10.45 3.28
N ALA A 117 -9.41 -9.64 2.45
CA ALA A 117 -9.89 -9.33 1.10
C ALA A 117 -9.97 -10.58 0.22
N TRP A 118 -8.97 -11.46 0.30
CA TRP A 118 -8.97 -12.74 -0.40
C TRP A 118 -10.12 -13.66 0.05
N MET A 119 -10.39 -13.73 1.36
CA MET A 119 -11.51 -14.50 1.90
C MET A 119 -12.86 -13.97 1.42
N GLN A 120 -13.06 -12.65 1.35
CA GLN A 120 -14.27 -12.06 0.80
C GLN A 120 -14.42 -12.37 -0.69
N ARG A 121 -13.35 -12.19 -1.47
CA ARG A 121 -13.35 -12.53 -2.89
C ARG A 121 -13.66 -14.00 -3.13
N LYS A 122 -13.18 -14.91 -2.27
CA LYS A 122 -13.51 -16.33 -2.35
C LYS A 122 -14.99 -16.62 -2.05
N ARG A 123 -15.59 -15.93 -1.09
CA ARG A 123 -17.03 -16.03 -0.80
C ARG A 123 -17.85 -15.52 -1.99
N GLU A 124 -17.48 -14.37 -2.56
CA GLU A 124 -18.13 -13.79 -3.73
C GLU A 124 -18.02 -14.71 -4.95
N GLN A 125 -16.85 -15.32 -5.17
CA GLN A 125 -16.65 -16.29 -6.24
C GLN A 125 -17.64 -17.46 -6.10
N LEU A 126 -17.76 -18.06 -4.91
CA LEU A 126 -18.70 -19.16 -4.67
C LEU A 126 -20.16 -18.71 -4.87
N GLN A 127 -20.51 -17.49 -4.47
CA GLN A 127 -21.84 -16.96 -4.71
C GLN A 127 -22.11 -16.72 -6.21
N ALA A 128 -21.13 -16.21 -6.95
CA ALA A 128 -21.23 -16.02 -8.39
C ALA A 128 -21.38 -17.36 -9.11
N GLU A 129 -20.58 -18.37 -8.76
CA GLU A 129 -20.70 -19.73 -9.31
C GLU A 129 -22.08 -20.33 -9.01
N ARG A 130 -22.61 -20.15 -7.79
CA ARG A 130 -23.98 -20.57 -7.45
C ARG A 130 -25.03 -19.84 -8.30
N ARG A 131 -24.86 -18.55 -8.59
CA ARG A 131 -25.77 -17.79 -9.47
C ARG A 131 -25.72 -18.31 -10.90
N VAL A 132 -24.52 -18.60 -11.41
CA VAL A 132 -24.33 -19.18 -12.75
C VAL A 132 -24.98 -20.56 -12.85
N LEU A 133 -24.77 -21.43 -11.86
CA LEU A 133 -25.41 -22.76 -11.85
C LEU A 133 -26.93 -22.68 -11.85
N ARG A 134 -27.51 -21.80 -11.02
CA ARG A 134 -28.97 -21.56 -11.03
C ARG A 134 -29.44 -21.03 -12.39
N ALA A 135 -28.72 -20.09 -12.99
CA ALA A 135 -29.07 -19.56 -14.30
C ALA A 135 -29.03 -20.67 -15.38
N GLN A 136 -28.01 -21.54 -15.36
CA GLN A 136 -27.93 -22.69 -16.27
C GLN A 136 -29.06 -23.70 -16.05
N GLU A 137 -29.46 -23.94 -14.80
CA GLU A 137 -30.59 -24.82 -14.49
C GLU A 137 -31.92 -24.23 -15.00
N MET A 138 -32.10 -22.92 -14.83
CA MET A 138 -33.24 -22.19 -15.40
C MET A 138 -33.24 -22.23 -16.93
N GLU A 139 -32.09 -22.12 -17.58
CA GLU A 139 -31.96 -22.23 -19.04
C GLU A 139 -32.31 -23.64 -19.53
N LYS A 140 -31.83 -24.69 -18.85
CA LYS A 140 -32.16 -26.08 -19.19
C LYS A 140 -33.65 -26.38 -19.04
N THR A 141 -34.25 -25.94 -17.94
CA THR A 141 -35.69 -26.14 -17.70
C THR A 141 -36.55 -25.30 -18.64
N ASN A 142 -36.12 -24.09 -19.01
CA ASN A 142 -36.79 -23.28 -20.02
C ASN A 142 -36.66 -23.89 -21.42
N GLY A 143 -35.49 -24.35 -21.84
CA GLY A 143 -35.30 -25.03 -23.13
C GLY A 143 -36.11 -26.33 -23.24
N GLN A 144 -36.33 -27.04 -22.13
CA GLN A 144 -37.26 -28.18 -22.09
C GLN A 144 -38.74 -27.75 -22.19
N ARG A 145 -39.12 -26.60 -21.62
CA ARG A 145 -40.49 -26.05 -21.72
C ARG A 145 -40.81 -25.51 -23.12
N GLU A 146 -39.82 -25.00 -23.83
CA GLU A 146 -39.95 -24.57 -25.23
C GLU A 146 -40.21 -25.73 -26.20
N MET A 147 -40.01 -26.99 -25.76
CA MET A 147 -40.37 -28.20 -26.51
C MET A 147 -41.80 -28.68 -26.28
N CYS A 148 -42.60 -27.98 -25.47
CA CYS A 148 -44.02 -28.29 -25.32
C CYS A 148 -44.82 -27.92 -26.58
N ASP A 149 -45.96 -28.59 -26.76
CA ASP A 149 -46.95 -28.30 -27.81
C ASP A 149 -47.26 -26.79 -27.87
N PRO A 150 -47.16 -26.15 -29.07
CA PRO A 150 -47.48 -24.74 -29.25
C PRO A 150 -48.82 -24.30 -28.64
N GLU A 151 -49.83 -25.17 -28.62
CA GLU A 151 -51.15 -24.84 -28.06
C GLU A 151 -51.14 -24.77 -26.52
N GLU A 152 -50.38 -25.64 -25.86
CA GLU A 152 -50.18 -25.60 -24.41
C GLU A 152 -49.31 -24.40 -23.99
N ALA A 153 -48.28 -24.09 -24.78
CA ALA A 153 -47.45 -22.91 -24.59
C ALA A 153 -48.28 -21.61 -24.65
N PHE A 154 -49.23 -21.51 -25.60
CA PHE A 154 -50.14 -20.38 -25.70
C PHE A 154 -51.06 -20.25 -24.47
N LYS A 155 -51.66 -21.36 -24.01
CA LYS A 155 -52.50 -21.40 -22.81
C LYS A 155 -51.72 -21.00 -21.55
N PHE A 156 -50.47 -21.46 -21.42
CA PHE A 156 -49.58 -21.09 -20.32
C PHE A 156 -49.17 -19.61 -20.36
N TRP A 157 -48.85 -19.09 -21.55
CA TRP A 157 -48.54 -17.68 -21.75
C TRP A 157 -49.71 -16.78 -21.37
N LEU A 158 -50.94 -17.15 -21.77
CA LEU A 158 -52.15 -16.38 -21.45
C LEU A 158 -52.37 -16.29 -19.92
N LYS A 159 -52.23 -17.41 -19.21
CA LYS A 159 -52.30 -17.45 -17.73
C LYS A 159 -51.19 -16.62 -17.09
N SER A 160 -49.96 -16.73 -17.60
CA SER A 160 -48.82 -15.95 -17.10
C SER A 160 -49.01 -14.45 -17.34
N LYS A 161 -49.58 -14.06 -18.47
CA LYS A 161 -49.92 -12.67 -18.77
C LYS A 161 -51.00 -12.11 -17.87
N GLN A 162 -52.05 -12.88 -17.59
CA GLN A 162 -53.08 -12.47 -16.64
C GLN A 162 -52.51 -12.30 -15.22
N GLN A 163 -51.62 -13.21 -14.81
CA GLN A 163 -50.93 -13.11 -13.53
C GLN A 163 -49.97 -11.89 -13.48
N GLN A 164 -49.23 -11.64 -14.57
CA GLN A 164 -48.38 -10.47 -14.71
C GLN A 164 -49.20 -9.18 -14.55
N GLN A 165 -50.34 -9.08 -15.24
CA GLN A 165 -51.22 -7.91 -15.15
C GLN A 165 -51.75 -7.69 -13.71
N LYS A 166 -52.09 -8.76 -12.99
CA LYS A 166 -52.49 -8.66 -11.57
C LYS A 166 -51.37 -8.14 -10.68
N GLN A 167 -50.13 -8.59 -10.92
CA GLN A 167 -48.98 -8.13 -10.14
C GLN A 167 -48.60 -6.68 -10.49
N GLU A 168 -48.67 -6.29 -11.77
CA GLU A 168 -48.45 -4.91 -12.21
C GLU A 168 -49.45 -3.95 -11.55
N LYS A 169 -50.74 -4.31 -11.51
CA LYS A 169 -51.76 -3.53 -10.79
C LYS A 169 -51.42 -3.38 -9.29
N ARG A 170 -51.01 -4.46 -8.62
CA ARG A 170 -50.59 -4.41 -7.21
C ARG A 170 -49.37 -3.50 -7.00
N LEU A 171 -48.39 -3.56 -7.90
CA LEU A 171 -47.21 -2.70 -7.84
C LEU A 171 -47.56 -1.24 -8.09
N GLU A 172 -48.46 -0.98 -9.04
CA GLU A 172 -48.98 0.36 -9.32
C GLU A 172 -49.77 0.92 -8.13
N GLU A 173 -50.59 0.11 -7.47
CA GLU A 173 -51.28 0.47 -6.22
C GLU A 173 -50.28 0.81 -5.10
N LEU A 174 -49.23 0.00 -4.90
CA LEU A 174 -48.19 0.29 -3.93
C LEU A 174 -47.43 1.58 -4.25
N LYS A 175 -47.08 1.79 -5.51
CA LYS A 175 -46.42 3.01 -5.98
C LYS A 175 -47.32 4.22 -5.78
N ARG A 176 -48.61 4.11 -6.08
CA ARG A 176 -49.60 5.17 -5.84
C ARG A 176 -49.70 5.49 -4.35
N LEU A 177 -49.74 4.48 -3.48
CA LEU A 177 -49.75 4.69 -2.03
C LEU A 177 -48.45 5.33 -1.52
N GLU A 178 -47.31 4.98 -2.11
CA GLU A 178 -46.02 5.62 -1.81
C GLU A 178 -46.03 7.09 -2.24
N GLU A 179 -46.52 7.40 -3.44
CA GLU A 179 -46.68 8.78 -3.94
C GLU A 179 -47.65 9.59 -3.07
N GLU A 180 -48.81 9.02 -2.71
CA GLU A 180 -49.80 9.62 -1.80
C GLU A 180 -49.20 9.85 -0.40
N ARG A 181 -48.35 8.94 0.10
CA ARG A 181 -47.60 9.14 1.35
C ARG A 181 -46.53 10.22 1.22
N CYS A 182 -45.76 10.20 0.13
CA CYS A 182 -44.68 11.14 -0.14
C CYS A 182 -45.18 12.59 -0.30
N TYR A 183 -46.42 12.79 -0.70
CA TYR A 183 -47.05 14.12 -0.76
C TYR A 183 -47.15 14.79 0.63
N TYR A 184 -47.10 14.02 1.72
CA TYR A 184 -47.16 14.53 3.11
C TYR A 184 -45.84 14.38 3.90
N LEU A 185 -44.80 13.76 3.33
CA LEU A 185 -43.57 13.39 4.07
C LEU A 185 -42.55 14.50 4.30
N HIS A 186 -42.76 15.69 3.76
CA HIS A 186 -42.00 16.85 4.19
C HIS A 186 -42.99 17.95 4.51
N SER A 187 -43.53 17.90 5.74
CA SER A 187 -44.17 19.09 6.29
C SER A 187 -43.18 20.26 6.12
N GLN A 188 -43.68 21.41 5.67
CA GLN A 188 -42.87 22.62 5.53
C GLN A 188 -42.03 22.88 6.80
N GLU A 189 -42.59 22.53 7.96
CA GLU A 189 -41.96 22.62 9.28
C GLU A 189 -40.71 21.71 9.43
N GLU A 190 -40.75 20.47 8.94
CA GLU A 190 -39.61 19.55 9.01
C GLU A 190 -38.48 20.00 8.08
N SER A 191 -38.83 20.56 6.93
CA SER A 191 -37.89 21.16 5.98
C SER A 191 -37.21 22.38 6.59
N GLU A 192 -37.98 23.26 7.24
CA GLU A 192 -37.45 24.42 7.94
C GLU A 192 -36.56 24.04 9.13
N GLN A 193 -36.93 23.02 9.90
CA GLN A 193 -36.12 22.51 11.00
C GLN A 193 -34.79 21.93 10.51
N ALA A 194 -34.82 21.11 9.46
CA ALA A 194 -33.62 20.56 8.84
C ALA A 194 -32.70 21.67 8.33
N PHE A 195 -33.26 22.72 7.70
CA PHE A 195 -32.52 23.88 7.24
C PHE A 195 -31.86 24.64 8.41
N ARG A 196 -32.58 24.88 9.51
CA ARG A 196 -32.02 25.52 10.72
C ARG A 196 -30.90 24.70 11.34
N LEU A 197 -31.04 23.37 11.41
CA LEU A 197 -29.98 22.47 11.90
C LEU A 197 -28.75 22.49 10.98
N TRP A 198 -28.97 22.49 9.67
CA TRP A 198 -27.90 22.62 8.68
C TRP A 198 -27.14 23.94 8.84
N LEU A 199 -27.84 25.06 9.00
CA LEU A 199 -27.23 26.38 9.27
C LEU A 199 -26.43 26.37 10.58
N LYS A 200 -26.98 25.80 11.67
CA LYS A 200 -26.25 25.66 12.94
C LYS A 200 -24.94 24.89 12.76
N ARG A 201 -24.99 23.75 12.04
CA ARG A 201 -23.81 22.94 11.73
C ARG A 201 -22.80 23.73 10.88
N LYS A 202 -23.25 24.41 9.82
CA LYS A 202 -22.38 25.19 8.94
C LYS A 202 -21.72 26.38 9.62
N HIS A 203 -22.44 27.06 10.51
CA HIS A 203 -21.84 28.12 11.34
C HIS A 203 -20.81 27.56 12.32
N ALA A 204 -21.05 26.38 12.92
CA ALA A 204 -20.07 25.73 13.77
C ALA A 204 -18.80 25.33 12.99
N GLU A 205 -18.96 24.74 11.81
CA GLU A 205 -17.87 24.37 10.90
C GLU A 205 -16.99 25.59 10.55
N LYS A 206 -17.61 26.70 10.12
CA LYS A 206 -16.90 27.95 9.81
C LYS A 206 -16.15 28.52 11.03
N ARG A 207 -16.72 28.41 12.24
CA ARG A 207 -16.04 28.83 13.48
C ARG A 207 -14.83 27.95 13.81
N LEU A 208 -14.92 26.64 13.57
CA LEU A 208 -13.79 25.74 13.77
C LEU A 208 -12.70 25.99 12.74
N GLU A 209 -13.06 26.14 11.47
CA GLU A 209 -12.13 26.44 10.39
C GLU A 209 -11.36 27.75 10.65
N THR A 210 -12.06 28.80 11.06
CA THR A 210 -11.41 30.08 11.41
C THR A 210 -10.48 29.97 12.62
N ARG A 211 -10.83 29.17 13.65
CA ARG A 211 -9.93 28.88 14.78
C ARG A 211 -8.70 28.12 14.33
N VAL A 212 -8.86 27.06 13.54
CA VAL A 212 -7.77 26.26 12.99
C VAL A 212 -6.85 27.11 12.11
N ALA A 213 -7.40 27.97 11.25
CA ALA A 213 -6.63 28.89 10.42
C ALA A 213 -5.79 29.84 11.27
N ARG A 214 -6.37 30.44 12.32
CA ARG A 214 -5.65 31.32 13.25
C ARG A 214 -4.52 30.58 13.98
N GLU A 215 -4.75 29.35 14.44
CA GLU A 215 -3.70 28.55 15.07
C GLU A 215 -2.59 28.19 14.09
N ARG A 216 -2.92 27.79 12.86
CA ARG A 216 -1.95 27.51 11.80
C ARG A 216 -1.09 28.75 11.51
N SER A 217 -1.70 29.92 11.36
CA SER A 217 -0.96 31.17 11.16
C SER A 217 -0.04 31.50 12.35
N ARG A 218 -0.50 31.31 13.59
CA ARG A 218 0.34 31.50 14.79
C ARG A 218 1.53 30.55 14.81
N ARG A 219 1.33 29.28 14.45
CA ARG A 219 2.40 28.27 14.36
C ARG A 219 3.45 28.67 13.34
N LEU A 220 3.03 29.05 12.13
CA LEU A 220 3.93 29.49 11.05
C LEU A 220 4.76 30.71 11.46
N VAL A 221 4.16 31.70 12.13
CA VAL A 221 4.89 32.87 12.63
C VAL A 221 5.97 32.48 13.65
N MET A 222 5.64 31.58 14.57
CA MET A 222 6.59 31.11 15.58
C MET A 222 7.72 30.28 14.97
N GLU A 223 7.41 29.44 13.98
CA GLU A 223 8.38 28.68 13.21
C GLU A 223 9.31 29.60 12.41
N ALA A 224 8.78 30.60 11.71
CA ALA A 224 9.58 31.59 10.99
C ALA A 224 10.49 32.40 11.93
N ARG A 225 10.04 32.68 13.16
CA ARG A 225 10.90 33.31 14.19
C ARG A 225 12.01 32.37 14.67
N ARG A 226 11.73 31.07 14.84
CA ARG A 226 12.74 30.06 15.20
C ARG A 226 13.76 29.90 14.08
N ALA A 227 13.31 29.81 12.83
CA ALA A 227 14.16 29.70 11.65
C ALA A 227 15.10 30.91 11.51
N ARG A 228 14.58 32.13 11.69
CA ARG A 228 15.40 33.36 11.70
C ARG A 228 16.48 33.32 12.78
N ARG A 229 16.12 33.03 14.03
CA ARG A 229 17.13 32.91 15.11
C ARG A 229 18.20 31.86 14.81
N MET A 230 17.81 30.72 14.24
CA MET A 230 18.77 29.68 13.85
C MET A 230 19.67 30.15 12.71
N GLN A 231 19.13 30.85 11.71
CA GLN A 231 19.90 31.46 10.63
C GLN A 231 20.90 32.49 11.18
N ASP A 232 20.46 33.39 12.06
CA ASP A 232 21.32 34.41 12.68
C ASP A 232 22.49 33.77 13.44
N LEU A 233 22.23 32.69 14.20
CA LEU A 233 23.28 31.91 14.87
C LEU A 233 24.26 31.30 13.87
N LEU A 234 23.77 30.68 12.79
CA LEU A 234 24.62 30.08 11.76
C LEU A 234 25.49 31.15 11.06
N CYS A 235 24.91 32.29 10.70
CA CYS A 235 25.64 33.42 10.12
C CYS A 235 26.74 33.92 11.07
N SER A 236 26.41 34.17 12.35
CA SER A 236 27.38 34.62 13.36
C SER A 236 28.52 33.61 13.56
N THR A 237 28.23 32.30 13.60
CA THR A 237 29.30 31.27 13.71
C THR A 237 30.19 31.16 12.47
N ASN A 238 29.65 31.48 11.28
CA ASN A 238 30.44 31.50 10.05
C ASN A 238 31.32 32.75 9.98
N GLU A 239 30.81 33.91 10.39
CA GLU A 239 31.60 35.15 10.50
C GLU A 239 32.77 35.00 11.49
N ALA A 240 32.53 34.38 12.65
CA ALA A 240 33.58 34.09 13.62
C ALA A 240 34.68 33.14 13.08
N LYS A 241 34.35 32.24 12.15
CA LYS A 241 35.33 31.38 11.47
C LYS A 241 36.11 32.09 10.38
N SER A 242 35.51 33.08 9.71
CA SER A 242 36.22 33.91 8.71
C SER A 242 37.23 34.89 9.33
N PHE A 243 37.19 35.11 10.64
CA PHE A 243 38.21 35.88 11.37
C PHE A 243 39.43 35.05 11.83
N CYS A 244 39.49 33.75 11.54
CA CYS A 244 40.71 32.98 11.72
C CYS A 244 41.73 33.42 10.65
N PHE A 245 42.65 34.31 11.00
CA PHE A 245 43.80 34.66 10.16
C PHE A 245 44.58 33.39 9.84
N THR A 246 44.44 32.90 8.61
CA THR A 246 45.22 31.78 8.11
C THR A 246 46.62 32.31 7.82
N ASP A 247 47.52 32.20 8.80
CA ASP A 247 48.94 32.52 8.60
C ASP A 247 49.55 31.47 7.65
N HIS A 248 49.78 31.88 6.41
CA HIS A 248 50.36 31.04 5.36
C HIS A 248 51.89 31.15 5.29
N TYR A 249 52.53 31.89 6.20
CA TYR A 249 53.98 32.10 6.19
C TYR A 249 54.68 31.41 7.36
N GLY A 250 54.47 30.10 7.49
CA GLY A 250 55.38 29.23 8.21
C GLY A 250 56.68 29.03 7.41
N TYR A 251 57.53 30.04 7.37
CA TYR A 251 58.91 29.90 6.87
C TYR A 251 59.64 28.87 7.75
N ARG A 252 59.93 27.72 7.15
CA ARG A 252 60.93 26.77 7.65
C ARG A 252 62.32 27.40 7.49
N TYR A 253 63.06 27.49 8.58
CA TYR A 253 64.51 27.32 8.63
C TYR A 253 64.84 26.58 9.94
#